data_AF-A0ABD3EL29-F1
#
_entry.id   AF-A0ABD3EL29-F1
#
_cell.length_a   1.000
_cell.length_b   1.000
_cell.length_c   1.000
_cell.angle_alpha   90.00
_cell.angle_beta   90.00
_cell.angle_gamma   90.00
#
_symmetry.space_group_name_H-M   'P 1'
#
loop_
_entity.id
_entity.type
_entity.pdbx_description
1 polymer ?
#
loop_
_entity_poly.entity_id
_entity_poly.type
_entity_poly.pdbx_seq_one_letter_code
_entity_poly.pdbx_strand_id
1 'polypeptide(L)'
;METYNGKLKSQKMSQNMIKLPHIAGFVLVALVVVLHQTRNNGNVVHLLDQQLIIQQWPIGSTLNENDSTNTGSCDLFSGQWVYDDTSYPLYKEEKCSFMEEGFACQKYGRKDLKYQNWRWKPHHCDLPSYCTKIAIYPKFNKNFSIITIGTPITRFNGTALLEKIRGKKLIFVGDSLNRNQWRSMLCLLDSYLPASSNKKLRTTGNLCFFHATEYNVTIGFYWSPMLVESSGDNVITHSKSSRVVRVKSIEDHGRHWADADILVFDSFAWWMSREALTIRWGSFGSPNATQKTVERNSRPFEIALSTWSDWLEMNINRTKTKLFFMSPSPYRPGDTSWGTDHNCDKETEPVLNVTYWASAANREMMRITKSTIDKLEERGLKVEYLNITELSAYREDAHPTTNRQFWRTLSRDELESKRFTDCLHWCLPGVPDVWNQILFAYIMKS
;
A
#
# COMPACT_ATOMS: atom_id res chain seq x y z
N MET A 1 55.87 -13.44 -28.84
CA MET A 1 55.83 -14.88 -29.18
C MET A 1 54.40 -15.23 -29.55
N GLU A 2 54.26 -15.53 -30.83
CA GLU A 2 53.22 -16.25 -31.58
C GLU A 2 51.77 -16.34 -31.07
N THR A 3 50.93 -15.79 -31.94
CA THR A 3 49.51 -16.02 -32.20
C THR A 3 49.20 -17.41 -32.80
N TYR A 4 47.89 -17.72 -32.87
CA TYR A 4 47.13 -18.48 -33.89
C TYR A 4 46.40 -19.79 -33.48
N ASN A 5 45.07 -19.66 -33.49
CA ASN A 5 44.05 -20.45 -34.19
C ASN A 5 43.72 -21.92 -33.87
N GLY A 6 42.41 -22.20 -33.86
CA GLY A 6 41.86 -23.52 -34.20
C GLY A 6 40.35 -23.66 -33.98
N LYS A 7 39.55 -23.33 -35.00
CA LYS A 7 38.08 -23.46 -35.06
C LYS A 7 37.69 -24.81 -35.71
N LEU A 8 36.56 -25.38 -35.25
CA LEU A 8 35.61 -26.27 -35.97
C LEU A 8 36.04 -27.69 -36.42
N LYS A 9 35.30 -28.73 -35.97
CA LYS A 9 34.24 -29.39 -36.79
C LYS A 9 33.54 -30.56 -36.09
N SER A 10 32.26 -30.66 -36.44
CA SER A 10 31.30 -31.75 -36.26
C SER A 10 31.74 -33.07 -36.94
N GLN A 11 31.41 -34.20 -36.31
CA GLN A 11 31.24 -35.49 -36.99
C GLN A 11 30.03 -36.26 -36.42
N LYS A 12 29.33 -36.94 -37.33
CA LYS A 12 28.01 -37.55 -37.23
C LYS A 12 28.12 -39.07 -36.97
N MET A 13 27.15 -39.59 -36.22
CA MET A 13 26.49 -40.92 -36.29
C MET A 13 27.30 -42.22 -36.46
N SER A 14 27.06 -43.16 -35.53
CA SER A 14 26.82 -44.57 -35.85
C SER A 14 25.91 -45.21 -34.80
N GLN A 15 24.87 -45.91 -35.27
CA GLN A 15 23.88 -46.67 -34.50
C GLN A 15 24.42 -48.07 -34.21
N ASN A 16 24.01 -48.67 -33.08
CA ASN A 16 23.72 -50.10 -33.04
C ASN A 16 22.71 -50.43 -31.93
N MET A 17 21.63 -51.08 -32.35
CA MET A 17 20.53 -51.60 -31.53
C MET A 17 20.94 -52.87 -30.79
N ILE A 18 20.44 -53.03 -29.56
CA ILE A 18 20.13 -54.35 -28.98
C ILE A 18 18.69 -54.28 -28.43
N LYS A 19 17.86 -55.23 -28.85
CA LYS A 19 16.45 -55.42 -28.49
C LYS A 19 16.33 -56.18 -27.16
N LEU A 20 15.31 -55.89 -26.35
CA LEU A 20 14.63 -56.90 -25.52
C LEU A 20 13.15 -56.51 -25.26
N PRO A 21 12.16 -57.39 -25.51
CA PRO A 21 10.74 -57.00 -25.60
C PRO A 21 9.87 -57.65 -24.50
N HIS A 22 9.53 -56.98 -23.39
CA HIS A 22 8.57 -57.57 -22.42
C HIS A 22 7.67 -56.61 -21.61
N ILE A 23 7.59 -55.30 -21.92
CA ILE A 23 6.78 -54.37 -21.09
C ILE A 23 5.54 -53.79 -21.81
N ALA A 24 5.40 -53.96 -23.12
CA ALA A 24 4.25 -53.42 -23.86
C ALA A 24 2.95 -54.26 -23.76
N GLY A 25 3.03 -55.51 -23.30
CA GLY A 25 1.86 -56.42 -23.23
C GLY A 25 0.93 -56.16 -22.05
N PHE A 26 1.41 -55.56 -20.96
CA PHE A 26 0.61 -55.38 -19.74
C PHE A 26 -0.25 -54.10 -19.73
N VAL A 27 0.10 -53.09 -20.52
CA VAL A 27 -0.64 -51.81 -20.54
C VAL A 27 -1.89 -51.90 -21.42
N LEU A 28 -1.91 -52.76 -22.45
CA LEU A 28 -3.07 -52.89 -23.34
C LEU A 28 -4.23 -53.70 -22.74
N VAL A 29 -3.95 -54.67 -21.87
CA VAL A 29 -5.00 -55.51 -21.24
C VAL A 29 -5.79 -54.71 -20.19
N ALA A 30 -5.15 -53.77 -19.48
CA ALA A 30 -5.82 -52.93 -18.48
C ALA A 30 -6.81 -51.93 -19.10
N LEU A 31 -6.54 -51.41 -20.29
CA LEU A 31 -7.43 -50.46 -20.98
C LEU A 31 -8.69 -51.11 -21.56
N VAL A 32 -8.61 -52.40 -21.94
CA VAL A 32 -9.78 -53.13 -22.49
C VAL A 32 -10.77 -53.53 -21.39
N VAL A 33 -10.32 -53.78 -20.15
CA VAL A 33 -11.21 -54.12 -19.03
C VAL A 33 -12.00 -52.90 -18.53
N VAL A 34 -11.38 -51.71 -18.53
CA VAL A 34 -12.07 -50.46 -18.11
C VAL A 34 -13.11 -50.00 -19.15
N LEU A 35 -12.86 -50.24 -20.44
CA LEU A 35 -13.83 -49.93 -21.50
C LEU A 35 -14.96 -50.96 -21.64
N HIS A 36 -14.83 -52.16 -21.05
CA HIS A 36 -15.91 -53.15 -21.06
C HIS A 36 -16.91 -52.97 -19.91
N GLN A 37 -16.55 -52.30 -18.82
CA GLN A 37 -17.45 -52.06 -17.69
C GLN A 37 -18.38 -50.85 -17.87
N THR A 38 -18.15 -49.98 -18.85
CA THR A 38 -19.05 -48.84 -19.15
C THR A 38 -20.04 -49.10 -20.28
N ARG A 39 -20.08 -50.32 -20.84
CA ARG A 39 -20.93 -50.68 -21.98
C ARG A 39 -22.25 -51.39 -21.64
N ASN A 40 -22.52 -51.74 -20.38
CA ASN A 40 -23.75 -52.44 -20.00
C ASN A 40 -24.47 -51.79 -18.80
N ASN A 41 -25.08 -50.62 -19.00
CA ASN A 41 -26.35 -50.27 -18.34
C ASN A 41 -26.99 -49.10 -19.10
N GLY A 42 -27.83 -49.45 -20.07
CA GLY A 42 -28.69 -48.52 -20.78
C GLY A 42 -29.98 -48.21 -20.01
N ASN A 43 -30.52 -47.02 -20.26
CA ASN A 43 -31.96 -46.72 -20.50
C ASN A 43 -32.11 -45.19 -20.57
N VAL A 44 -32.12 -44.62 -21.78
CA VAL A 44 -33.32 -44.25 -22.60
C VAL A 44 -34.12 -43.11 -21.98
N VAL A 45 -34.11 -41.99 -22.72
CA VAL A 45 -34.94 -40.79 -22.57
C VAL A 45 -36.32 -41.04 -23.18
N HIS A 46 -37.41 -40.67 -22.48
CA HIS A 46 -38.53 -39.99 -23.12
C HIS A 46 -39.41 -39.21 -22.13
N LEU A 47 -39.79 -38.01 -22.56
CA LEU A 47 -40.65 -37.00 -21.92
C LEU A 47 -42.11 -37.47 -21.78
N LEU A 48 -42.82 -37.06 -20.72
CA LEU A 48 -43.92 -36.07 -20.79
C LEU A 48 -44.57 -35.78 -19.42
N ASP A 49 -44.60 -34.49 -19.12
CA ASP A 49 -45.65 -33.64 -18.54
C ASP A 49 -46.23 -33.80 -17.11
N GLN A 50 -46.29 -32.63 -16.44
CA GLN A 50 -47.10 -32.21 -15.28
C GLN A 50 -46.96 -32.97 -13.97
N GLN A 51 -46.90 -32.38 -12.78
CA GLN A 51 -47.18 -31.06 -12.19
C GLN A 51 -46.42 -31.09 -10.85
N LEU A 52 -45.91 -29.99 -10.29
CA LEU A 52 -45.76 -29.84 -8.83
C LEU A 52 -45.47 -28.40 -8.42
N ILE A 53 -46.55 -27.74 -8.01
CA ILE A 53 -46.71 -26.78 -6.91
C ILE A 53 -45.42 -26.11 -6.41
N ILE A 54 -45.32 -24.81 -6.66
CA ILE A 54 -44.39 -23.88 -6.01
C ILE A 54 -44.81 -23.74 -4.54
N GLN A 55 -44.01 -24.23 -3.60
CA GLN A 55 -43.95 -23.66 -2.24
C GLN A 55 -42.59 -22.99 -2.06
N GLN A 56 -42.62 -21.65 -1.94
CA GLN A 56 -41.47 -20.86 -1.53
C GLN A 56 -41.06 -21.25 -0.10
N TRP A 57 -39.77 -21.53 0.10
CA TRP A 57 -39.15 -21.60 1.43
C TRP A 57 -38.18 -20.44 1.58
N PRO A 58 -38.25 -19.65 2.66
CA PRO A 58 -37.24 -18.65 2.97
C PRO A 58 -36.00 -19.35 3.54
N ILE A 59 -34.84 -19.18 2.91
CA ILE A 59 -33.56 -19.58 3.54
C ILE A 59 -33.16 -18.45 4.49
N GLY A 60 -33.70 -18.51 5.70
CA GLY A 60 -33.04 -17.99 6.89
C GLY A 60 -32.05 -19.05 7.39
N SER A 61 -30.77 -18.69 7.49
CA SER A 61 -29.84 -19.40 8.37
C SER A 61 -29.84 -18.66 9.70
N THR A 62 -30.36 -19.31 10.73
CA THR A 62 -30.37 -18.87 12.13
C THR A 62 -28.94 -18.60 12.61
N LEU A 63 -28.59 -17.32 12.68
CA LEU A 63 -27.66 -16.82 13.69
C LEU A 63 -28.48 -16.72 14.98
N ASN A 64 -27.93 -17.20 16.10
CA ASN A 64 -28.57 -17.02 17.41
C ASN A 64 -28.74 -15.52 17.70
N GLU A 65 -29.98 -15.03 17.56
CA GLU A 65 -30.47 -13.79 18.16
C GLU A 65 -30.68 -14.06 19.66
N ASN A 66 -29.61 -13.91 20.44
CA ASN A 66 -29.64 -13.45 21.84
C ASN A 66 -28.22 -13.24 22.37
N ASP A 67 -27.41 -12.49 21.61
CA ASP A 67 -26.38 -11.65 22.20
C ASP A 67 -26.51 -10.24 21.64
N SER A 68 -27.55 -9.55 22.11
CA SER A 68 -27.62 -8.10 22.02
C SER A 68 -26.69 -7.50 23.06
N THR A 69 -25.37 -7.59 22.83
CA THR A 69 -24.39 -6.68 23.43
C THR A 69 -23.37 -6.22 22.38
N ASN A 70 -23.66 -5.04 21.82
CA ASN A 70 -22.79 -4.18 21.01
C ASN A 70 -22.41 -4.70 19.59
N THR A 71 -23.16 -4.30 18.57
CA THR A 71 -22.65 -4.25 17.18
C THR A 71 -21.58 -3.16 17.08
N GLY A 72 -20.39 -3.46 17.60
CA GLY A 72 -19.23 -2.59 17.50
C GLY A 72 -18.79 -2.50 16.04
N SER A 73 -18.75 -1.28 15.51
CA SER A 73 -18.01 -0.97 14.27
C SER A 73 -16.63 -1.64 14.33
N CYS A 74 -16.26 -2.47 13.34
CA CYS A 74 -14.93 -3.07 13.35
C CYS A 74 -13.86 -1.99 13.25
N ASP A 75 -13.07 -1.85 14.31
CA ASP A 75 -11.88 -1.02 14.33
C ASP A 75 -10.76 -1.71 13.55
N LEU A 76 -10.40 -1.17 12.38
CA LEU A 76 -9.35 -1.70 11.53
C LEU A 76 -7.94 -1.39 12.05
N PHE A 77 -7.81 -0.53 13.06
CA PHE A 77 -6.54 -0.06 13.61
C PHE A 77 -6.13 -0.78 14.90
N SER A 78 -7.05 -1.52 15.52
CA SER A 78 -6.81 -2.34 16.71
C SER A 78 -6.71 -3.82 16.32
N GLY A 79 -5.56 -4.44 16.58
CA GLY A 79 -5.25 -5.77 16.07
C GLY A 79 -3.83 -6.21 16.38
N GLN A 80 -3.37 -7.21 15.63
CA GLN A 80 -2.04 -7.78 15.77
C GLN A 80 -1.42 -8.14 14.42
N TRP A 81 -0.10 -8.15 14.37
CA TRP A 81 0.65 -8.71 13.25
C TRP A 81 0.69 -10.23 13.33
N VAL A 82 0.37 -10.88 12.22
CA VAL A 82 0.38 -12.34 12.07
C VAL A 82 1.32 -12.68 10.92
N TYR A 83 2.22 -13.63 11.14
CA TYR A 83 3.10 -14.12 10.09
C TYR A 83 2.30 -14.98 9.08
N ASP A 84 2.48 -14.72 7.78
CA ASP A 84 1.81 -15.38 6.67
C ASP A 84 2.70 -15.37 5.42
N ASP A 85 3.53 -16.39 5.30
CA ASP A 85 4.40 -16.60 4.13
C ASP A 85 3.67 -17.23 2.93
N THR A 86 2.39 -17.53 3.08
CA THR A 86 1.58 -18.13 2.01
C THR A 86 0.93 -17.07 1.14
N SER A 87 0.46 -15.97 1.74
CA SER A 87 -0.29 -14.92 1.05
C SER A 87 0.43 -13.57 0.98
N TYR A 88 1.53 -13.38 1.73
CA TYR A 88 2.37 -12.19 1.70
C TYR A 88 3.80 -12.52 1.23
N PRO A 89 4.51 -11.56 0.61
CA PRO A 89 4.02 -10.22 0.25
C PRO A 89 3.01 -10.23 -0.91
N LEU A 90 2.22 -9.16 -1.01
CA LEU A 90 1.17 -9.04 -2.04
C LEU A 90 1.72 -8.87 -3.46
N TYR A 91 3.00 -8.53 -3.58
CA TYR A 91 3.76 -8.47 -4.82
C TYR A 91 5.25 -8.67 -4.50
N LYS A 92 6.06 -9.00 -5.52
CA LYS A 92 7.52 -9.08 -5.38
C LYS A 92 8.17 -7.76 -5.75
N GLU A 93 9.20 -7.34 -5.01
CA GLU A 93 9.93 -6.08 -5.25
C GLU A 93 10.38 -5.95 -6.72
N GLU A 94 11.03 -6.99 -7.25
CA GLU A 94 11.54 -7.07 -8.63
C GLU A 94 10.48 -7.02 -9.73
N LYS A 95 9.20 -7.22 -9.37
CA LYS A 95 8.07 -7.21 -10.33
C LYS A 95 7.38 -5.86 -10.41
N CYS A 96 7.64 -4.94 -9.48
CA CYS A 96 7.06 -3.61 -9.53
C CYS A 96 7.83 -2.69 -10.48
N SER A 97 7.20 -2.28 -11.57
CA SER A 97 7.78 -1.39 -12.59
C SER A 97 7.98 0.05 -12.08
N PHE A 98 7.32 0.41 -10.98
CA PHE A 98 7.34 1.74 -10.36
C PHE A 98 8.11 1.79 -9.04
N MET A 99 8.87 0.72 -8.74
CA MET A 99 9.65 0.64 -7.53
C MET A 99 10.64 1.80 -7.46
N GLU A 100 10.68 2.44 -6.30
CA GLU A 100 11.63 3.50 -6.04
C GLU A 100 12.85 2.96 -5.30
N GLU A 101 14.04 3.39 -5.74
CA GLU A 101 15.31 2.88 -5.26
C GLU A 101 15.57 3.16 -3.76
N GLY A 102 14.94 4.19 -3.19
CA GLY A 102 14.97 4.46 -1.75
C GLY A 102 14.20 3.43 -0.90
N PHE A 103 13.29 2.66 -1.49
CA PHE A 103 12.43 1.68 -0.80
C PHE A 103 12.70 0.23 -1.22
N ALA A 104 13.57 0.00 -2.22
CA ALA A 104 13.89 -1.29 -2.82
C ALA A 104 14.94 -2.08 -2.02
N CYS A 105 14.62 -2.47 -0.80
CA CYS A 105 15.59 -3.01 0.14
C CYS A 105 16.28 -4.29 -0.33
N GLN A 106 15.57 -5.20 -0.99
CA GLN A 106 16.13 -6.45 -1.49
C GLN A 106 17.16 -6.18 -2.60
N LYS A 107 16.85 -5.29 -3.54
CA LYS A 107 17.77 -4.82 -4.58
C LYS A 107 19.06 -4.24 -3.99
N TYR A 108 18.96 -3.55 -2.85
CA TYR A 108 20.10 -2.92 -2.18
C TYR A 108 20.72 -3.76 -1.05
N GLY A 109 20.53 -5.08 -1.09
CA GLY A 109 21.36 -6.03 -0.33
C GLY A 109 20.74 -6.57 0.94
N ARG A 110 19.48 -6.23 1.24
CA ARG A 110 18.76 -6.81 2.38
C ARG A 110 18.53 -8.30 2.16
N LYS A 111 18.92 -9.13 3.14
CA LYS A 111 18.86 -10.60 3.03
C LYS A 111 17.77 -11.22 3.90
N ASP A 112 17.44 -10.59 5.02
CA ASP A 112 16.31 -10.94 5.86
C ASP A 112 15.02 -10.45 5.21
N LEU A 113 14.28 -11.35 4.55
CA LEU A 113 13.05 -10.98 3.83
C LEU A 113 11.76 -11.29 4.60
N LYS A 114 11.88 -11.84 5.82
CA LYS A 114 10.72 -12.21 6.65
C LYS A 114 9.80 -11.03 6.97
N TYR A 115 10.34 -9.81 7.04
CA TYR A 115 9.56 -8.59 7.28
C TYR A 115 8.43 -8.41 6.23
N GLN A 116 8.59 -8.99 5.03
CA GLN A 116 7.61 -8.92 3.94
C GLN A 116 6.39 -9.83 4.17
N ASN A 117 6.50 -10.84 5.03
CA ASN A 117 5.48 -11.88 5.24
C ASN A 117 4.54 -11.59 6.42
N TRP A 118 4.62 -10.40 7.02
CA TRP A 118 3.74 -10.02 8.12
C TRP A 118 2.47 -9.36 7.60
N ARG A 119 1.32 -9.85 8.06
CA ARG A 119 0.00 -9.27 7.76
C ARG A 119 -0.69 -8.74 9.00
N TRP A 120 -1.43 -7.66 8.85
CA TRP A 120 -2.25 -7.11 9.92
C TRP A 120 -3.57 -7.88 10.05
N LYS A 121 -3.97 -8.20 11.29
CA LYS A 121 -5.26 -8.82 11.61
C LYS A 121 -5.97 -7.98 12.69
N PRO A 122 -7.03 -7.24 12.33
CA PRO A 122 -7.87 -6.57 13.34
C PRO A 122 -8.44 -7.57 14.35
N HIS A 123 -8.69 -7.14 15.59
CA HIS A 123 -9.14 -8.06 16.65
C HIS A 123 -10.53 -8.64 16.41
N HIS A 124 -11.45 -7.84 15.84
CA HIS A 124 -12.87 -8.17 15.77
C HIS A 124 -13.37 -8.46 14.35
N CYS A 125 -12.51 -8.33 13.34
CA CYS A 125 -12.83 -8.70 11.97
C CYS A 125 -11.57 -8.99 11.15
N ASP A 126 -11.75 -9.52 9.95
CA ASP A 126 -10.69 -9.54 8.95
C ASP A 126 -10.71 -8.26 8.11
N LEU A 127 -9.54 -7.87 7.58
CA LEU A 127 -9.48 -6.86 6.53
C LEU A 127 -10.37 -7.31 5.37
N PRO A 128 -11.24 -6.43 4.81
CA PRO A 128 -12.21 -6.82 3.81
C PRO A 128 -11.55 -7.56 2.64
N SER A 129 -11.93 -8.82 2.50
CA SER A 129 -11.51 -9.64 1.37
C SER A 129 -12.50 -9.52 0.23
N TYR A 130 -12.01 -9.26 -0.97
CA TYR A 130 -12.86 -9.14 -2.14
C TYR A 130 -12.83 -10.44 -2.95
N CYS A 131 -13.83 -11.30 -2.75
CA CYS A 131 -14.04 -12.46 -3.61
C CYS A 131 -14.73 -12.00 -4.91
N THR A 132 -14.03 -12.09 -6.04
CA THR A 132 -14.65 -11.88 -7.35
C THR A 132 -15.56 -13.07 -7.65
N LYS A 133 -16.88 -12.87 -7.70
CA LYS A 133 -17.79 -13.88 -8.27
C LYS A 133 -17.63 -13.85 -9.80
N ILE A 134 -16.98 -14.88 -10.36
CA ILE A 134 -16.92 -15.05 -11.82
C ILE A 134 -18.22 -15.71 -12.27
N ALA A 135 -19.07 -14.96 -13.00
CA ALA A 135 -20.20 -15.53 -13.72
C ALA A 135 -19.70 -16.03 -15.09
N ILE A 136 -19.62 -17.34 -15.28
CA ILE A 136 -19.32 -17.92 -16.60
C ILE A 136 -20.63 -17.97 -17.38
N TYR A 137 -20.70 -17.27 -18.51
CA TYR A 137 -21.82 -17.35 -19.44
C TYR A 137 -21.52 -18.44 -20.49
N PRO A 138 -22.14 -19.63 -20.41
CA PRO A 138 -22.04 -20.59 -21.50
C PRO A 138 -22.76 -20.03 -22.73
N LYS A 139 -22.02 -19.86 -23.83
CA LYS A 139 -22.52 -19.27 -25.09
C LYS A 139 -23.61 -20.12 -25.78
N PHE A 140 -23.92 -21.31 -25.26
CA PHE A 140 -24.85 -22.27 -25.85
C PHE A 140 -25.60 -23.09 -24.79
N ASN A 141 -26.27 -22.45 -23.82
CA ASN A 141 -27.49 -23.01 -23.22
C ASN A 141 -28.20 -21.96 -22.34
N LYS A 142 -29.54 -21.89 -22.40
CA LYS A 142 -30.36 -20.90 -21.65
C LYS A 142 -30.48 -21.22 -20.14
N ASN A 143 -29.73 -22.18 -19.62
CA ASN A 143 -29.73 -22.53 -18.20
C ASN A 143 -28.53 -21.91 -17.50
N PHE A 144 -28.80 -20.91 -16.66
CA PHE A 144 -27.80 -20.24 -15.82
C PHE A 144 -27.24 -21.22 -14.79
N SER A 145 -25.95 -21.50 -14.88
CA SER A 145 -25.19 -22.20 -13.82
C SER A 145 -24.16 -21.22 -13.28
N ILE A 146 -24.39 -20.63 -12.11
CA ILE A 146 -23.39 -19.81 -11.42
C ILE A 146 -22.39 -20.78 -10.78
N ILE A 147 -21.29 -21.06 -11.48
CA ILE A 147 -20.17 -21.79 -10.90
C ILE A 147 -19.38 -20.79 -10.05
N THR A 148 -19.50 -20.90 -8.72
CA THR A 148 -18.66 -20.12 -7.81
C THR A 148 -17.30 -20.80 -7.72
N ILE A 149 -16.35 -20.37 -8.53
CA ILE A 149 -14.94 -20.76 -8.35
C ILE A 149 -14.40 -19.93 -7.19
N GLY A 150 -14.16 -20.55 -6.04
CA GLY A 150 -13.51 -19.91 -4.91
C GLY A 150 -12.07 -19.56 -5.27
N THR A 151 -11.82 -18.33 -5.70
CA THR A 151 -10.46 -17.78 -5.76
C THR A 151 -9.95 -17.58 -4.33
N PRO A 152 -8.63 -17.61 -4.08
CA PRO A 152 -8.07 -17.22 -2.80
C PRO A 152 -8.66 -15.88 -2.36
N ILE A 153 -9.05 -15.81 -1.09
CA ILE A 153 -9.58 -14.62 -0.43
C ILE A 153 -8.46 -13.56 -0.44
N THR A 154 -8.42 -12.69 -1.45
CA THR A 154 -7.44 -11.60 -1.50
C THR A 154 -7.95 -10.42 -0.67
N ARG A 155 -7.16 -10.04 0.35
CA ARG A 155 -7.42 -8.87 1.23
C ARG A 155 -7.29 -7.53 0.51
N PHE A 156 -6.66 -7.54 -0.66
CA PHE A 156 -6.58 -6.44 -1.60
C PHE A 156 -6.93 -6.97 -2.98
N ASN A 157 -7.68 -6.20 -3.77
CA ASN A 157 -7.97 -6.53 -5.16
C ASN A 157 -7.77 -5.28 -6.02
N GLY A 158 -6.64 -5.24 -6.73
CA GLY A 158 -6.25 -4.09 -7.53
C GLY A 158 -7.24 -3.80 -8.66
N THR A 159 -7.78 -4.83 -9.30
CA THR A 159 -8.82 -4.69 -10.34
C THR A 159 -10.08 -4.05 -9.76
N ALA A 160 -10.56 -4.51 -8.61
CA ALA A 160 -11.74 -3.94 -7.96
C ALA A 160 -11.52 -2.48 -7.56
N LEU A 161 -10.32 -2.13 -7.06
CA LEU A 161 -9.97 -0.74 -6.78
C LEU A 161 -10.00 0.10 -8.06
N LEU A 162 -9.28 -0.32 -9.10
CA LEU A 162 -9.20 0.38 -10.38
C LEU A 162 -10.59 0.59 -11.02
N GLU A 163 -11.49 -0.38 -10.92
CA GLU A 163 -12.89 -0.21 -11.34
C GLU A 163 -13.64 0.81 -10.46
N LYS A 164 -13.49 0.73 -9.13
CA LYS A 164 -14.12 1.67 -8.19
C LYS A 164 -13.70 3.13 -8.44
N ILE A 165 -12.46 3.34 -8.88
CA ILE A 165 -11.89 4.66 -9.19
C ILE A 165 -11.74 4.92 -10.69
N ARG A 166 -12.43 4.17 -11.54
CA ARG A 166 -12.45 4.38 -12.99
C ARG A 166 -12.89 5.81 -13.31
N GLY A 167 -12.11 6.50 -14.14
CA GLY A 167 -12.38 7.91 -14.50
C GLY A 167 -12.11 8.93 -13.39
N LYS A 168 -11.52 8.53 -12.25
CA LYS A 168 -11.29 9.39 -11.08
C LYS A 168 -9.82 9.74 -10.86
N LYS A 169 -9.60 10.79 -10.07
CA LYS A 169 -8.31 11.28 -9.60
C LYS A 169 -8.16 11.04 -8.10
N LEU A 170 -7.24 10.13 -7.74
CA LEU A 170 -6.79 9.87 -6.37
C LEU A 170 -5.45 10.59 -6.18
N ILE A 171 -5.29 11.43 -5.15
CA ILE A 171 -4.03 12.14 -4.90
C ILE A 171 -3.59 11.95 -3.45
N PHE A 172 -2.35 11.49 -3.28
CA PHE A 172 -1.62 11.50 -2.03
C PHE A 172 -0.91 12.85 -1.87
N VAL A 173 -1.00 13.44 -0.70
CA VAL A 173 -0.53 14.80 -0.42
C VAL A 173 0.20 14.81 0.91
N GLY A 174 1.48 15.15 0.89
CA GLY A 174 2.21 15.28 2.15
C GLY A 174 3.71 15.12 2.01
N ASP A 175 4.29 14.44 2.99
CA ASP A 175 5.73 14.25 3.13
C ASP A 175 6.23 12.97 2.44
N SER A 176 7.48 12.58 2.74
CA SER A 176 8.12 11.43 2.12
C SER A 176 7.47 10.09 2.52
N LEU A 177 6.72 10.03 3.62
CA LEU A 177 6.00 8.83 4.04
C LEU A 177 4.69 8.65 3.26
N ASN A 178 4.01 9.75 2.90
CA ASN A 178 2.91 9.69 1.92
C ASN A 178 3.41 9.26 0.54
N ARG A 179 4.61 9.72 0.14
CA ARG A 179 5.26 9.24 -1.08
C ARG A 179 5.55 7.74 -1.02
N ASN A 180 6.01 7.25 0.13
CA ASN A 180 6.24 5.83 0.39
C ASN A 180 4.94 5.00 0.24
N GLN A 181 3.84 5.49 0.82
CA GLN A 181 2.51 4.88 0.66
C GLN A 181 2.02 4.91 -0.80
N TRP A 182 2.19 6.03 -1.49
CA TRP A 182 1.82 6.17 -2.89
C TRP A 182 2.66 5.26 -3.81
N ARG A 183 3.96 5.06 -3.54
CA ARG A 183 4.78 4.05 -4.25
C ARG A 183 4.23 2.64 -4.03
N SER A 184 3.91 2.28 -2.77
CA SER A 184 3.26 1.00 -2.45
C SER A 184 1.96 0.79 -3.22
N MET A 185 1.08 1.81 -3.28
CA MET A 185 -0.18 1.73 -4.01
C MET A 185 0.06 1.43 -5.50
N LEU A 186 1.05 2.07 -6.12
CA LEU A 186 1.37 1.77 -7.52
C LEU A 186 1.88 0.35 -7.71
N CYS A 187 2.73 -0.17 -6.82
CA CYS A 187 3.22 -1.54 -6.91
C CYS A 187 2.11 -2.58 -6.70
N LEU A 188 1.21 -2.34 -5.75
CA LEU A 188 0.02 -3.15 -5.55
C LEU A 188 -0.81 -3.20 -6.84
N LEU A 189 -1.08 -2.06 -7.46
CA LEU A 189 -1.86 -2.00 -8.70
C LEU A 189 -1.13 -2.60 -9.91
N ASP A 190 0.19 -2.41 -10.01
CA ASP A 190 1.01 -2.96 -11.09
C ASP A 190 0.92 -4.49 -11.15
N SER A 191 0.82 -5.14 -9.99
CA SER A 191 0.66 -6.61 -9.90
C SER A 191 -0.66 -7.14 -10.45
N TYR A 192 -1.70 -6.29 -10.57
CA TYR A 192 -3.01 -6.64 -11.15
C TYR A 192 -3.17 -6.15 -12.59
N LEU A 193 -2.20 -5.39 -13.12
CA LEU A 193 -2.24 -4.86 -14.47
C LEU A 193 -1.35 -5.68 -15.40
N PRO A 194 -1.86 -6.15 -16.55
CA PRO A 194 -1.04 -6.82 -17.56
C PRO A 194 0.23 -6.03 -17.90
N ALA A 195 1.31 -6.74 -18.25
CA ALA A 195 2.55 -6.11 -18.71
C ALA A 195 2.34 -5.26 -19.98
N SER A 196 1.34 -5.60 -20.79
CA SER A 196 0.94 -4.86 -21.98
C SER A 196 0.12 -3.60 -21.69
N SER A 197 -0.28 -3.36 -20.43
CA SER A 197 -1.13 -2.21 -20.10
C SER A 197 -0.41 -0.89 -20.33
N ASN A 198 -1.13 0.07 -20.89
CA ASN A 198 -0.62 1.41 -21.15
C ASN A 198 -0.63 2.24 -19.87
N LYS A 199 0.49 2.13 -19.15
CA LYS A 199 0.74 2.78 -17.86
C LYS A 199 1.81 3.85 -18.02
N LYS A 200 1.57 5.06 -17.52
CA LYS A 200 2.51 6.19 -17.62
C LYS A 200 2.71 6.84 -16.26
N LEU A 201 3.96 7.10 -15.91
CA LEU A 201 4.33 7.95 -14.78
C LEU A 201 4.89 9.27 -15.32
N ARG A 202 4.36 10.40 -14.87
CA ARG A 202 4.78 11.74 -15.32
C ARG A 202 4.89 12.69 -14.14
N THR A 203 5.92 13.53 -14.14
CA THR A 203 6.16 14.54 -13.11
C THR A 203 6.04 15.93 -13.71
N THR A 204 5.34 16.83 -13.02
CA THR A 204 5.19 18.24 -13.40
C THR A 204 5.24 19.08 -12.13
N GLY A 205 6.36 19.78 -11.93
CA GLY A 205 6.64 20.49 -10.68
C GLY A 205 6.64 19.51 -9.50
N ASN A 206 5.83 19.81 -8.49
CA ASN A 206 5.69 18.99 -7.27
C ASN A 206 4.69 17.84 -7.39
N LEU A 207 4.00 17.72 -8.53
CA LEU A 207 3.00 16.67 -8.77
C LEU A 207 3.58 15.57 -9.64
N CYS A 208 3.53 14.32 -9.17
CA CYS A 208 3.81 13.15 -9.99
C CYS A 208 2.53 12.31 -10.12
N PHE A 209 2.11 11.99 -11.34
CA PHE A 209 0.89 11.24 -11.60
C PHE A 209 1.18 9.96 -12.38
N PHE A 210 0.58 8.88 -11.90
CA PHE A 210 0.41 7.63 -12.61
C PHE A 210 -0.92 7.63 -13.36
N HIS A 211 -0.91 7.20 -14.61
CA HIS A 211 -2.11 7.03 -15.42
C HIS A 211 -2.15 5.62 -16.01
N ALA A 212 -3.29 4.93 -15.82
CA ALA A 212 -3.59 3.67 -16.49
C ALA A 212 -4.77 3.88 -17.44
N THR A 213 -4.49 3.80 -18.74
CA THR A 213 -5.44 4.21 -19.80
C THR A 213 -6.68 3.31 -19.84
N GLU A 214 -6.55 2.02 -19.58
CA GLU A 214 -7.65 1.05 -19.60
C GLU A 214 -8.75 1.37 -18.59
N TYR A 215 -8.38 2.02 -17.47
CA TYR A 215 -9.29 2.44 -16.41
C TYR A 215 -9.57 3.94 -16.43
N ASN A 216 -8.90 4.68 -17.32
CA ASN A 216 -8.90 6.15 -17.32
C ASN A 216 -8.70 6.73 -15.90
N VAL A 217 -7.82 6.12 -15.12
CA VAL A 217 -7.58 6.50 -13.72
C VAL A 217 -6.31 7.34 -13.63
N THR A 218 -6.32 8.33 -12.72
CA THR A 218 -5.12 9.10 -12.38
C THR A 218 -4.84 8.96 -10.89
N ILE A 219 -3.62 8.54 -10.55
CA ILE A 219 -3.17 8.38 -9.16
C ILE A 219 -1.92 9.23 -8.94
N GLY A 220 -2.08 10.34 -8.24
CA GLY A 220 -1.04 11.34 -8.02
C GLY A 220 -0.39 11.29 -6.64
N PHE A 221 0.82 11.83 -6.56
CA PHE A 221 1.42 12.32 -5.34
C PHE A 221 1.86 13.76 -5.52
N TYR A 222 1.45 14.62 -4.60
CA TYR A 222 1.88 16.00 -4.53
C TYR A 222 2.79 16.21 -3.32
N TRP A 223 4.01 16.67 -3.58
CA TRP A 223 4.97 17.03 -2.53
C TRP A 223 4.53 18.30 -1.81
N SER A 224 4.07 18.14 -0.57
CA SER A 224 3.73 19.23 0.35
C SER A 224 3.94 18.78 1.79
N PRO A 225 5.21 18.63 2.22
CA PRO A 225 5.55 17.94 3.46
C PRO A 225 5.02 18.64 4.72
N MET A 226 4.74 19.94 4.63
CA MET A 226 4.14 20.74 5.71
C MET A 226 2.72 21.20 5.38
N LEU A 227 2.13 20.74 4.26
CA LEU A 227 0.84 21.14 3.66
C LEU A 227 0.77 22.61 3.22
N VAL A 228 1.20 23.52 4.10
CA VAL A 228 1.37 24.94 3.86
C VAL A 228 2.72 25.23 3.19
N GLU A 229 2.84 26.40 2.60
CA GLU A 229 4.02 26.86 1.88
C GLU A 229 5.26 26.91 2.78
N SER A 230 6.35 26.34 2.30
CA SER A 230 7.60 26.15 3.04
C SER A 230 8.84 26.22 2.15
N SER A 231 9.98 26.50 2.76
CA SER A 231 11.28 26.43 2.07
C SER A 231 11.67 25.02 1.63
N GLY A 232 10.94 23.99 2.06
CA GLY A 232 11.18 22.61 1.67
C GLY A 232 10.21 22.08 0.61
N ASP A 233 9.39 22.94 0.00
CA ASP A 233 8.51 22.54 -1.11
C ASP A 233 9.28 22.27 -2.40
N ASN A 234 10.56 22.66 -2.47
CA ASN A 234 11.41 22.35 -3.61
C ASN A 234 12.05 20.97 -3.44
N VAL A 235 11.54 19.98 -4.19
CA VAL A 235 12.01 18.58 -4.17
C VAL A 235 13.51 18.39 -4.44
N ILE A 236 14.22 19.38 -5.01
CA ILE A 236 15.66 19.30 -5.31
C ILE A 236 16.52 19.94 -4.20
N THR A 237 16.05 21.04 -3.60
CA THR A 237 16.87 21.87 -2.68
C THR A 237 16.36 21.89 -1.23
N HIS A 238 15.42 21.00 -0.88
CA HIS A 238 14.77 20.96 0.44
C HIS A 238 15.64 20.43 1.60
N SER A 239 16.88 20.02 1.33
CA SER A 239 17.86 19.63 2.36
C SER A 239 18.52 20.89 2.95
N LYS A 240 17.82 21.56 3.87
CA LYS A 240 18.33 22.71 4.63
C LYS A 240 18.18 22.44 6.13
N SER A 241 19.18 22.87 6.90
CA SER A 241 19.26 22.69 8.37
C SER A 241 18.34 23.62 9.18
N SER A 242 17.63 24.52 8.51
CA SER A 242 16.55 25.30 9.10
C SER A 242 15.44 25.45 8.07
N ARG A 243 14.21 25.25 8.52
CA ARG A 243 13.03 25.31 7.66
C ARG A 243 12.29 26.61 7.90
N VAL A 244 11.91 27.27 6.80
CA VAL A 244 11.05 28.46 6.84
C VAL A 244 9.65 28.06 6.39
N VAL A 245 8.64 28.39 7.18
CA VAL A 245 7.25 27.98 6.94
C VAL A 245 6.33 29.18 7.01
N ARG A 246 5.40 29.27 6.06
CA ARG A 246 4.32 30.26 6.02
C ARG A 246 3.02 29.56 6.44
N VAL A 247 2.82 29.39 7.75
CA VAL A 247 1.74 28.57 8.35
C VAL A 247 0.30 29.00 8.00
N LYS A 248 0.11 30.14 7.31
CA LYS A 248 -1.17 30.66 6.83
C LYS A 248 -1.24 30.79 5.30
N SER A 249 -0.39 30.05 4.57
CA SER A 249 -0.29 30.13 3.11
C SER A 249 -0.40 28.72 2.55
N ILE A 250 -1.48 28.41 1.82
CA ILE A 250 -1.75 27.05 1.29
C ILE A 250 -2.28 27.09 -0.14
N GLU A 251 -2.73 28.24 -0.62
CA GLU A 251 -3.48 28.42 -1.86
C GLU A 251 -2.71 27.95 -3.09
N ASP A 252 -1.40 28.21 -3.12
CA ASP A 252 -0.50 27.79 -4.21
C ASP A 252 -0.38 26.26 -4.32
N HIS A 253 -0.49 25.54 -3.19
CA HIS A 253 -0.57 24.09 -3.16
C HIS A 253 -1.98 23.60 -3.48
N GLY A 254 -2.96 24.18 -2.79
CA GLY A 254 -4.37 23.80 -2.80
C GLY A 254 -4.95 23.60 -4.20
N ARG A 255 -4.65 24.53 -5.11
CA ARG A 255 -5.12 24.51 -6.50
C ARG A 255 -4.76 23.25 -7.29
N HIS A 256 -3.72 22.51 -6.89
CA HIS A 256 -3.26 21.32 -7.61
C HIS A 256 -4.05 20.05 -7.28
N TRP A 257 -4.77 20.06 -6.15
CA TRP A 257 -5.51 18.91 -5.65
C TRP A 257 -7.00 19.20 -5.40
N ALA A 258 -7.47 20.43 -5.62
CA ALA A 258 -8.85 20.85 -5.44
C ALA A 258 -9.88 20.04 -6.26
N ASP A 259 -9.50 19.56 -7.45
CA ASP A 259 -10.36 18.84 -8.38
C ASP A 259 -10.43 17.32 -8.13
N ALA A 260 -9.64 16.81 -7.20
CA ALA A 260 -9.51 15.38 -6.94
C ALA A 260 -10.81 14.76 -6.41
N ASP A 261 -11.05 13.50 -6.77
CA ASP A 261 -12.17 12.70 -6.26
C ASP A 261 -11.83 12.06 -4.91
N ILE A 262 -10.54 11.77 -4.68
CA ILE A 262 -10.05 11.20 -3.43
C ILE A 262 -8.74 11.87 -3.05
N LEU A 263 -8.65 12.37 -1.82
CA LEU A 263 -7.44 12.98 -1.25
C LEU A 263 -7.00 12.19 -0.02
N VAL A 264 -5.71 11.88 0.04
CA VAL A 264 -5.06 11.21 1.17
C VAL A 264 -3.94 12.11 1.66
N PHE A 265 -4.10 12.69 2.84
CA PHE A 265 -3.16 13.63 3.42
C PHE A 265 -2.26 12.98 4.49
N ASP A 266 -1.02 13.44 4.61
CA ASP A 266 -0.23 13.36 5.84
C ASP A 266 0.63 14.62 6.03
N SER A 267 1.14 14.83 7.26
CA SER A 267 2.16 15.84 7.53
C SER A 267 2.71 15.71 8.96
N PHE A 268 3.83 15.00 9.16
CA PHE A 268 4.38 14.84 10.52
C PHE A 268 5.90 14.89 10.61
N ALA A 269 6.61 14.18 9.73
CA ALA A 269 8.03 13.90 9.93
C ALA A 269 8.87 15.19 10.06
N TRP A 270 8.51 16.22 9.30
CA TRP A 270 9.24 17.48 9.24
C TRP A 270 8.93 18.43 10.40
N TRP A 271 7.74 18.33 10.99
CA TRP A 271 7.36 19.05 12.21
C TRP A 271 8.08 18.50 13.45
N MET A 272 8.51 17.24 13.37
CA MET A 272 9.20 16.53 14.44
C MET A 272 10.73 16.71 14.44
N SER A 273 11.28 17.44 13.46
CA SER A 273 12.72 17.73 13.38
C SER A 273 13.24 18.38 14.66
N ARG A 274 14.51 18.08 15.01
CA ARG A 274 15.24 18.74 16.11
C ARG A 274 15.68 20.15 15.76
N GLU A 275 15.62 20.53 14.48
CA GLU A 275 16.04 21.83 13.99
C GLU A 275 15.03 22.94 14.31
N ALA A 276 15.53 24.16 14.48
CA ALA A 276 14.68 25.31 14.76
C ALA A 276 13.78 25.62 13.56
N LEU A 277 12.50 25.90 13.83
CA LEU A 277 11.52 26.25 12.82
C LEU A 277 11.40 27.78 12.73
N THR A 278 11.50 28.32 11.53
CA THR A 278 11.30 29.76 11.29
C THR A 278 9.94 29.99 10.67
N ILE A 279 9.08 30.72 11.37
CA ILE A 279 7.78 31.14 10.85
C ILE A 279 7.94 32.47 10.13
N ARG A 280 7.42 32.56 8.90
CA ARG A 280 7.48 33.77 8.08
C ARG A 280 6.08 34.29 7.79
N TRP A 281 5.91 35.60 7.92
CA TRP A 281 4.73 36.34 7.48
C TRP A 281 5.06 37.19 6.25
N GLY A 282 4.25 37.08 5.21
CA GLY A 282 4.52 37.66 3.89
C GLY A 282 5.28 36.70 2.96
N SER A 283 5.34 37.06 1.67
CA SER A 283 5.85 36.17 0.62
C SER A 283 7.37 35.94 0.67
N PHE A 284 7.81 34.80 0.13
CA PHE A 284 9.24 34.58 -0.13
C PHE A 284 9.77 35.68 -1.08
N GLY A 285 10.95 36.23 -0.77
CA GLY A 285 11.55 37.34 -1.52
C GLY A 285 11.00 38.74 -1.20
N SER A 286 9.91 38.87 -0.42
CA SER A 286 9.40 40.19 -0.01
C SER A 286 10.33 40.86 1.02
N PRO A 287 10.69 42.15 0.84
CA PRO A 287 11.53 42.90 1.78
C PRO A 287 10.80 43.24 3.09
N ASN A 288 9.47 43.27 3.07
CA ASN A 288 8.64 43.62 4.24
C ASN A 288 8.21 42.40 5.06
N ALA A 289 8.70 41.21 4.71
CA ALA A 289 8.33 40.00 5.41
C ALA A 289 9.02 39.92 6.78
N THR A 290 8.24 39.60 7.80
CA THR A 290 8.74 39.36 9.15
C THR A 290 8.95 37.87 9.37
N GLN A 291 9.91 37.52 10.22
CA GLN A 291 10.20 36.13 10.55
C GLN A 291 10.49 35.97 12.04
N LYS A 292 10.06 34.84 12.59
CA LYS A 292 10.32 34.47 13.98
C LYS A 292 10.72 33.01 14.03
N THR A 293 11.92 32.75 14.54
CA THR A 293 12.32 31.40 14.91
C THR A 293 11.64 31.03 16.21
N VAL A 294 10.96 29.88 16.20
CA VAL A 294 10.27 29.35 17.36
C VAL A 294 10.99 28.11 17.85
N GLU A 295 11.05 27.99 19.18
CA GLU A 295 11.48 26.76 19.82
C GLU A 295 10.51 25.63 19.51
N ARG A 296 10.96 24.39 19.73
CA ARG A 296 10.21 23.18 19.41
C ARG A 296 8.91 23.12 20.21
N ASN A 297 7.78 23.32 19.54
CA ASN A 297 6.44 23.12 20.09
C ASN A 297 5.43 22.81 18.97
N SER A 298 4.23 22.39 19.35
CA SER A 298 3.16 21.99 18.43
C SER A 298 2.35 23.15 17.85
N ARG A 299 2.58 24.40 18.28
CA ARG A 299 1.74 25.54 17.90
C ARG A 299 1.81 25.88 16.40
N PRO A 300 2.98 25.91 15.74
CA PRO A 300 3.04 26.08 14.29
C PRO A 300 2.27 25.01 13.51
N PHE A 301 2.35 23.76 13.96
CA PHE A 301 1.62 22.64 13.37
C PHE A 301 0.11 22.81 13.51
N GLU A 302 -0.36 23.19 14.70
CA GLU A 302 -1.77 23.48 14.95
C GLU A 302 -2.30 24.60 14.03
N ILE A 303 -1.54 25.69 13.87
CA ILE A 303 -1.93 26.79 12.97
C ILE A 303 -1.96 26.31 11.52
N ALA A 304 -0.97 25.54 11.07
CA ALA A 304 -0.94 25.01 9.70
C ALA A 304 -2.10 24.07 9.42
N LEU A 305 -2.48 23.21 10.37
CA LEU A 305 -3.64 22.34 10.24
C LEU A 305 -4.97 23.13 10.26
N SER A 306 -5.07 24.21 11.04
CA SER A 306 -6.22 25.11 10.95
C SER A 306 -6.35 25.71 9.55
N THR A 307 -5.25 26.23 8.98
CA THR A 307 -5.21 26.76 7.61
C THR A 307 -5.62 25.70 6.58
N TRP A 308 -5.12 24.46 6.72
CA TRP A 308 -5.53 23.34 5.87
C TRP A 308 -7.02 23.05 5.97
N SER A 309 -7.55 22.98 7.19
CA SER A 309 -8.97 22.71 7.46
C SER A 309 -9.89 23.77 6.86
N ASP A 310 -9.54 25.05 7.05
CA ASP A 310 -10.31 26.18 6.52
C ASP A 310 -10.26 26.21 4.99
N TRP A 311 -9.10 25.89 4.39
CA TRP A 311 -8.98 25.79 2.94
C TRP A 311 -9.87 24.67 2.38
N LEU A 312 -9.89 23.49 3.02
CA LEU A 312 -10.73 22.37 2.58
C LEU A 312 -12.22 22.73 2.63
N GLU A 313 -12.68 23.36 3.71
CA GLU A 313 -14.08 23.78 3.87
C GLU A 313 -14.56 24.65 2.69
N MET A 314 -13.70 25.58 2.25
CA MET A 314 -14.05 26.55 1.21
C MET A 314 -13.88 26.02 -0.22
N ASN A 315 -12.96 25.07 -0.45
CA ASN A 315 -12.53 24.71 -1.79
C ASN A 315 -12.90 23.29 -2.22
N ILE A 316 -13.28 22.40 -1.29
CA ILE A 316 -13.60 21.01 -1.60
C ILE A 316 -15.10 20.81 -1.75
N ASN A 317 -15.48 20.09 -2.80
CA ASN A 317 -16.84 19.63 -2.98
C ASN A 317 -17.15 18.45 -2.04
N ARG A 318 -17.83 18.74 -0.94
CA ARG A 318 -18.22 17.77 0.10
C ARG A 318 -19.09 16.59 -0.37
N THR A 319 -19.77 16.70 -1.53
CA THR A 319 -20.59 15.61 -2.08
C THR A 319 -19.83 14.72 -3.07
N LYS A 320 -18.71 15.22 -3.60
CA LYS A 320 -17.90 14.54 -4.61
C LYS A 320 -16.64 13.90 -4.01
N THR A 321 -15.91 14.67 -3.20
CA THR A 321 -14.54 14.33 -2.83
C THR A 321 -14.50 13.57 -1.51
N LYS A 322 -13.79 12.43 -1.50
CA LYS A 322 -13.50 11.66 -0.28
C LYS A 322 -12.17 12.11 0.30
N LEU A 323 -12.14 12.36 1.60
CA LEU A 323 -10.98 12.90 2.30
C LEU A 323 -10.47 11.90 3.34
N PHE A 324 -9.17 11.66 3.33
CA PHE A 324 -8.46 10.81 4.28
C PHE A 324 -7.29 11.59 4.87
N PHE A 325 -7.01 11.36 6.15
CA PHE A 325 -5.81 11.86 6.80
C PHE A 325 -5.10 10.72 7.53
N MET A 326 -3.90 10.38 7.08
CA MET A 326 -3.07 9.34 7.71
C MET A 326 -2.53 9.87 9.02
N SER A 327 -2.56 9.07 10.08
CA SER A 327 -1.87 9.41 11.33
C SER A 327 -0.33 9.35 11.16
N PRO A 328 0.47 9.82 12.13
CA PRO A 328 1.91 9.78 12.02
C PRO A 328 2.42 8.35 11.79
N SER A 329 3.29 8.18 10.79
CA SER A 329 4.09 6.97 10.69
C SER A 329 5.21 7.04 11.74
N PRO A 330 5.31 6.04 12.64
CA PRO A 330 6.30 6.02 13.70
C PRO A 330 7.69 5.77 13.15
N TYR A 331 8.67 6.29 13.86
CA TYR A 331 10.08 5.91 13.72
C TYR A 331 10.77 6.07 15.07
N ARG A 332 11.92 5.39 15.24
CA ARG A 332 12.84 5.70 16.33
C ARG A 332 13.93 6.65 15.81
N PRO A 333 13.96 7.93 16.25
CA PRO A 333 15.14 8.76 16.03
C PRO A 333 16.32 8.10 16.74
N GLY A 334 17.44 7.89 16.05
CA GLY A 334 18.67 7.42 16.70
C GLY A 334 19.08 8.42 17.77
N ASP A 335 18.97 8.05 19.05
CA ASP A 335 19.29 8.93 20.17
C ASP A 335 20.70 8.67 20.65
N THR A 336 21.63 9.58 20.35
CA THR A 336 22.98 9.55 20.92
C THR A 336 23.02 10.07 22.37
N SER A 337 21.90 10.54 22.93
CA SER A 337 21.85 11.23 24.24
C SER A 337 21.22 10.45 25.40
N TRP A 338 20.61 9.28 25.18
CA TRP A 338 19.94 8.50 26.25
C TRP A 338 20.46 7.08 26.47
N GLY A 339 21.71 6.80 26.08
CA GLY A 339 22.42 5.59 26.54
C GLY A 339 21.86 4.23 26.10
N THR A 340 20.84 4.18 25.24
CA THR A 340 20.36 2.92 24.66
C THR A 340 20.85 2.79 23.22
N ASP A 341 21.66 1.76 22.99
CA ASP A 341 22.43 1.53 21.78
C ASP A 341 21.61 1.11 20.54
N HIS A 342 20.28 1.16 20.58
CA HIS A 342 19.39 0.41 19.67
C HIS A 342 18.64 1.34 18.70
N ASN A 343 19.05 1.33 17.44
CA ASN A 343 18.30 1.84 16.28
C ASN A 343 17.69 0.64 15.51
N CYS A 344 17.00 0.88 14.40
CA CYS A 344 16.35 -0.18 13.62
C CYS A 344 17.33 -1.12 12.86
N ASP A 345 18.65 -0.89 12.87
CA ASP A 345 19.61 -1.59 11.98
C ASP A 345 19.69 -3.10 12.18
N LYS A 346 19.31 -3.60 13.35
CA LYS A 346 19.44 -5.02 13.72
C LYS A 346 18.10 -5.71 13.91
N GLU A 347 17.00 -4.97 13.74
CA GLU A 347 15.66 -5.50 13.93
C GLU A 347 15.25 -6.29 12.69
N THR A 348 14.91 -7.56 12.90
CA THR A 348 14.51 -8.49 11.82
C THR A 348 13.17 -9.17 12.10
N GLU A 349 12.58 -8.88 13.27
CA GLU A 349 11.28 -9.38 13.71
C GLU A 349 10.50 -8.20 14.35
N PRO A 350 9.17 -8.20 14.29
CA PRO A 350 8.34 -7.17 14.92
C PRO A 350 8.54 -7.09 16.44
N VAL A 351 8.30 -5.90 16.99
CA VAL A 351 8.24 -5.68 18.43
C VAL A 351 7.05 -6.45 19.02
N LEU A 352 7.34 -7.42 19.88
CA LEU A 352 6.31 -8.23 20.56
C LEU A 352 5.67 -7.54 21.77
N ASN A 353 6.29 -6.46 22.26
CA ASN A 353 5.78 -5.73 23.42
C ASN A 353 4.56 -4.88 23.03
N VAL A 354 3.38 -5.32 23.46
CA VAL A 354 2.09 -4.64 23.21
C VAL A 354 1.94 -3.28 23.87
N THR A 355 2.79 -2.92 24.84
CA THR A 355 2.80 -1.57 25.43
C THR A 355 3.77 -0.63 24.72
N TYR A 356 4.36 -1.06 23.61
CA TYR A 356 5.36 -0.29 22.90
C TYR A 356 4.76 0.94 22.21
N TRP A 357 5.45 2.07 22.32
CA TRP A 357 5.09 3.31 21.64
C TRP A 357 6.36 3.99 21.13
N ALA A 358 6.46 4.17 19.80
CA ALA A 358 7.60 4.83 19.19
C ALA A 358 7.61 6.33 19.55
N SER A 359 8.79 6.88 19.87
CA SER A 359 8.91 8.27 20.34
C SER A 359 8.52 9.32 19.30
N ALA A 360 8.63 9.01 18.00
CA ALA A 360 8.19 9.93 16.93
C ALA A 360 6.67 9.97 16.73
N ALA A 361 5.91 9.04 17.31
CA ALA A 361 4.45 9.07 17.33
C ALA A 361 3.94 10.09 18.36
N ASN A 362 4.09 11.37 18.06
CA ASN A 362 3.76 12.46 18.99
C ASN A 362 2.25 12.53 19.25
N ARG A 363 1.84 12.11 20.45
CA ARG A 363 0.43 12.08 20.88
C ARG A 363 -0.23 13.44 20.86
N GLU A 364 0.51 14.52 21.15
CA GLU A 364 -0.05 15.87 21.12
C GLU A 364 -0.38 16.30 19.68
N MET A 365 0.49 15.99 18.71
CA MET A 365 0.18 16.23 17.30
C MET A 365 -1.01 15.40 16.82
N MET A 366 -1.10 14.13 17.22
CA MET A 366 -2.27 13.29 16.91
C MET A 366 -3.56 13.89 17.47
N ARG A 367 -3.53 14.37 18.72
CA ARG A 367 -4.67 15.02 19.37
C ARG A 367 -5.07 16.31 18.64
N ILE A 368 -4.11 17.13 18.23
CA ILE A 368 -4.34 18.34 17.43
C ILE A 368 -5.00 17.96 16.10
N THR A 369 -4.45 16.99 15.38
CA THR A 369 -5.01 16.53 14.10
C THR A 369 -6.44 16.05 14.25
N LYS A 370 -6.69 15.18 15.24
CA LYS A 370 -8.04 14.67 15.51
C LYS A 370 -9.01 15.80 15.86
N SER A 371 -8.62 16.72 16.74
CA SER A 371 -9.46 17.87 17.10
C SER A 371 -9.77 18.77 15.90
N THR A 372 -8.81 18.99 14.99
CA THR A 372 -9.04 19.77 13.77
C THR A 372 -9.98 19.07 12.80
N ILE A 373 -9.84 17.74 12.66
CA ILE A 373 -10.74 16.90 11.87
C ILE A 373 -12.16 16.96 12.44
N ASP A 374 -12.33 16.70 13.73
CA ASP A 374 -13.64 16.68 14.40
C ASP A 374 -14.39 18.02 14.18
N LYS A 375 -13.69 19.16 14.34
CA LYS A 375 -14.25 20.50 14.05
C LYS A 375 -14.62 20.72 12.58
N LEU A 376 -13.92 20.09 11.65
CA LEU A 376 -14.24 20.17 10.23
C LEU A 376 -15.48 19.31 9.90
N GLU A 377 -15.62 18.16 10.57
CA GLU A 377 -16.81 17.31 10.45
C GLU A 377 -18.05 18.00 11.02
N GLU A 378 -17.93 18.72 12.15
CA GLU A 378 -18.99 19.57 12.70
C GLU A 378 -19.47 20.65 11.70
N ARG A 379 -18.57 21.14 10.83
CA ARG A 379 -18.88 22.06 9.72
C ARG A 379 -19.41 21.36 8.45
N GLY A 380 -19.60 20.04 8.53
CA GLY A 380 -20.20 19.22 7.49
C GLY A 380 -19.24 18.78 6.38
N LEU A 381 -17.93 18.76 6.63
CA LEU A 381 -16.94 18.17 5.73
C LEU A 381 -16.22 17.01 6.44
N LYS A 382 -16.57 15.79 6.05
CA LYS A 382 -16.04 14.56 6.67
C LYS A 382 -14.61 14.26 6.23
N VAL A 383 -13.73 13.90 7.17
CA VAL A 383 -12.36 13.44 6.88
C VAL A 383 -12.07 12.18 7.67
N GLU A 384 -11.85 11.07 6.96
CA GLU A 384 -11.54 9.79 7.60
C GLU A 384 -10.11 9.79 8.14
N TYR A 385 -9.96 9.76 9.47
CA TYR A 385 -8.65 9.67 10.12
C TYR A 385 -8.18 8.21 10.18
N LEU A 386 -7.14 7.88 9.42
CA LEU A 386 -6.59 6.53 9.33
C LEU A 386 -5.45 6.35 10.34
N ASN A 387 -5.76 5.79 11.52
CA ASN A 387 -4.81 5.62 12.62
C ASN A 387 -3.83 4.44 12.43
N ILE A 388 -2.87 4.61 11.54
CA ILE A 388 -1.79 3.64 11.27
C ILE A 388 -0.66 3.65 12.31
N THR A 389 -0.69 4.55 13.29
CA THR A 389 0.47 4.83 14.16
C THR A 389 0.89 3.61 14.97
N GLU A 390 -0.05 3.02 15.71
CA GLU A 390 0.25 1.93 16.65
C GLU A 390 0.63 0.66 15.91
N LEU A 391 -0.17 0.24 14.92
CA LEU A 391 0.14 -0.94 14.11
C LEU A 391 1.51 -0.83 13.45
N SER A 392 1.93 0.38 13.03
CA SER A 392 3.23 0.57 12.40
C SER A 392 4.37 0.60 13.41
N ALA A 393 4.10 0.95 14.68
CA ALA A 393 5.13 1.06 15.70
C ALA A 393 5.76 -0.31 15.99
N TYR A 394 4.98 -1.38 15.88
CA TYR A 394 5.50 -2.74 16.06
C TYR A 394 6.51 -3.18 14.99
N ARG A 395 6.72 -2.40 13.91
CA ARG A 395 7.39 -2.87 12.70
C ARG A 395 8.80 -2.34 12.49
N GLU A 396 9.59 -2.24 13.55
CA GLU A 396 10.98 -1.78 13.44
C GLU A 396 11.82 -2.62 12.47
N ASP A 397 11.42 -3.88 12.26
CA ASP A 397 11.98 -4.79 11.27
C ASP A 397 11.78 -4.34 9.82
N ALA A 398 10.86 -3.43 9.49
CA ALA A 398 10.50 -3.15 8.10
C ALA A 398 11.14 -1.89 7.51
N HIS A 399 12.05 -1.23 8.24
CA HIS A 399 12.75 -0.04 7.76
C HIS A 399 13.88 -0.37 6.76
N PRO A 400 14.22 0.53 5.80
CA PRO A 400 15.32 0.31 4.88
C PRO A 400 16.68 0.16 5.52
N THR A 401 16.93 0.76 6.68
CA THR A 401 18.24 0.80 7.33
C THR A 401 19.28 1.38 6.36
N THR A 402 20.33 0.64 6.04
CA THR A 402 21.31 0.99 5.00
C THR A 402 21.05 0.31 3.66
N ASN A 403 20.00 -0.51 3.53
CA ASN A 403 19.67 -1.25 2.31
C ASN A 403 18.83 -0.37 1.37
N ARG A 404 19.43 0.70 0.85
CA ARG A 404 18.77 1.62 -0.08
C ARG A 404 19.78 2.31 -0.98
N GLN A 405 19.27 2.98 -2.01
CA GLN A 405 20.14 3.83 -2.81
C GLN A 405 20.71 5.00 -2.00
N PHE A 406 22.02 5.19 -2.14
CA PHE A 406 22.75 6.37 -1.72
C PHE A 406 23.24 7.14 -2.95
N TRP A 407 23.54 8.43 -2.77
CA TRP A 407 24.10 9.29 -3.82
C TRP A 407 25.51 8.88 -4.26
N ARG A 408 26.15 7.98 -3.50
CA ARG A 408 27.45 7.37 -3.80
C ARG A 408 27.55 6.00 -3.12
N THR A 409 28.51 5.21 -3.54
CA THR A 409 28.91 4.01 -2.80
C THR A 409 29.47 4.40 -1.44
N LEU A 410 28.97 3.76 -0.38
CA LEU A 410 29.45 3.92 0.98
C LEU A 410 30.53 2.87 1.28
N SER A 411 31.52 3.23 2.10
CA SER A 411 32.48 2.25 2.62
C SER A 411 31.81 1.31 3.64
N ARG A 412 32.49 0.22 4.00
CA ARG A 412 31.99 -0.70 5.03
C ARG A 412 31.78 0.01 6.37
N ASP A 413 32.75 0.83 6.79
CA ASP A 413 32.67 1.58 8.05
C ASP A 413 31.52 2.60 8.04
N GLU A 414 31.20 3.17 6.87
CA GLU A 414 30.06 4.08 6.71
C GLU A 414 28.72 3.34 6.78
N LEU A 415 28.63 2.13 6.24
CA LEU A 415 27.44 1.28 6.34
C LEU A 415 27.24 0.77 7.77
N GLU A 416 28.32 0.55 8.52
CA GLU A 416 28.26 0.18 9.94
C GLU A 416 27.98 1.39 10.86
N SER A 417 28.02 2.62 10.31
CA SER A 417 27.70 3.84 11.05
C SER A 417 26.20 4.10 11.13
N LYS A 418 25.71 4.36 12.35
CA LYS A 418 24.31 4.77 12.63
C LYS A 418 23.88 6.04 11.89
N ARG A 419 24.80 6.79 11.28
CA ARG A 419 24.54 8.03 10.53
C ARG A 419 23.78 7.80 9.22
N PHE A 420 23.99 6.67 8.56
CA PHE A 420 23.42 6.39 7.23
C PHE A 420 22.15 5.54 7.29
N THR A 421 21.82 5.06 8.48
CA THR A 421 20.62 4.30 8.82
C THR A 421 19.35 5.11 8.59
N ASP A 422 18.48 4.60 7.72
CA ASP A 422 17.13 5.10 7.56
C ASP A 422 16.15 4.25 8.39
N CYS A 423 15.72 4.81 9.53
CA CYS A 423 14.61 4.28 10.33
C CYS A 423 13.31 5.06 10.13
N LEU A 424 13.24 5.98 9.17
CA LEU A 424 12.07 6.82 8.93
C LEU A 424 11.15 6.20 7.89
N HIS A 425 11.72 5.81 6.75
CA HIS A 425 10.99 5.24 5.62
C HIS A 425 10.79 3.73 5.78
N TRP A 426 10.11 3.11 4.82
CA TRP A 426 9.75 1.71 4.84
C TRP A 426 10.19 1.00 3.55
N CYS A 427 10.70 -0.23 3.71
CA CYS A 427 10.91 -1.13 2.60
C CYS A 427 9.59 -1.45 1.89
N LEU A 428 9.65 -1.68 0.58
CA LEU A 428 8.54 -2.14 -0.25
C LEU A 428 8.91 -3.45 -0.98
N PRO A 429 8.06 -4.49 -0.96
CA PRO A 429 6.80 -4.63 -0.23
C PRO A 429 6.99 -4.59 1.30
N GLY A 430 5.98 -4.16 2.05
CA GLY A 430 6.09 -3.95 3.49
C GLY A 430 4.91 -3.22 4.15
N VAL A 431 5.20 -2.49 5.23
CA VAL A 431 4.19 -1.83 6.08
C VAL A 431 3.23 -0.91 5.32
N PRO A 432 3.67 -0.08 4.35
CA PRO A 432 2.76 0.77 3.59
C PRO A 432 1.72 0.00 2.75
N ASP A 433 1.96 -1.28 2.44
CA ASP A 433 0.97 -2.13 1.77
C ASP A 433 -0.25 -2.35 2.66
N VAL A 434 -0.05 -2.50 3.98
CA VAL A 434 -1.13 -2.60 4.96
C VAL A 434 -1.89 -1.29 5.09
N TRP A 435 -1.20 -0.14 5.05
CA TRP A 435 -1.88 1.16 5.01
C TRP A 435 -2.81 1.27 3.81
N ASN A 436 -2.35 0.78 2.65
CA ASN A 436 -3.15 0.75 1.42
C ASN A 436 -4.27 -0.29 1.44
N GLN A 437 -4.13 -1.40 2.16
CA GLN A 437 -5.23 -2.33 2.42
C GLN A 437 -6.34 -1.68 3.26
N ILE A 438 -5.96 -0.92 4.29
CA ILE A 438 -6.92 -0.16 5.11
C ILE A 438 -7.58 0.94 4.26
N LEU A 439 -6.80 1.72 3.52
CA LEU A 439 -7.34 2.74 2.61
C LEU A 439 -8.29 2.13 1.59
N PHE A 440 -7.93 1.00 0.98
CA PHE A 440 -8.79 0.24 0.07
C PHE A 440 -10.13 -0.12 0.74
N ALA A 441 -10.11 -0.65 1.97
CA ALA A 441 -11.33 -0.99 2.71
C ALA A 441 -12.29 0.20 2.84
N TYR A 442 -11.77 1.41 3.13
CA TYR A 442 -12.59 2.62 3.21
C TYR A 442 -13.08 3.10 1.84
N ILE A 443 -12.23 3.06 0.82
CA ILE A 443 -12.62 3.44 -0.55
C ILE A 443 -13.74 2.51 -1.07
N MET A 444 -13.70 1.22 -0.73
CA MET A 444 -14.69 0.25 -1.20
C MET A 444 -16.03 0.35 -0.47
N LYS A 445 -16.02 0.65 0.84
CA LYS A 445 -17.25 0.82 1.66
C LYS A 445 -18.11 2.02 1.26
N SER A 446 -17.56 2.95 0.50
CA SER A 446 -18.11 4.30 0.29
C SER A 446 -18.69 4.56 -1.09
#